data_AF-A0A9D9BI46-F1
#
_entry.id   AF-A0A9D9BI46-F1
#
_cell.length_a   1.000
_cell.length_b   1.000
_cell.length_c   1.000
_cell.angle_alpha   90.00
_cell.angle_beta   90.00
_cell.angle_gamma   90.00
#
_symmetry.space_group_name_H-M   'P 1'
#
loop_
_entity.id
_entity.type
_entity.pdbx_description
1 polymer ?
#
loop_
_entity_poly.entity_id
_entity_poly.type
_entity_poly.pdbx_seq_one_letter_code
_entity_poly.pdbx_strand_id
1 'polypeptide(L)'
;MLRLLSIIILASTFGVLAAIAADFEKIDIPDDSYPDFIHIKGGIELGDGDRFLDLIGGSKKVTVVLESPGGNVKDALMIGAEIRLRNFATMVAADKGCYSACALIWVAGNRRYMSPTSEIGFHAAFRDVGGESVVSGMANAEIGSYLTHLGLRVEAIRYFTFAGPNEFLLLSPPDARALGIDIYELDGERTVSPREAPTVDEYARRFVAYSSMASRCQNYFGVSKDDMIAKATVVAEAGQKMVGEEMWIELWMRELEPQKQRFISGGSISECLFLERALRLSGADTTISGPSFDCLKARTKTELTMCREPDLWGPDRVNSAVYNWVMSGINSEQRNSLRKRQREWLRYRDQCGADTACLVAVYDDRTHQFKDIELPN
;
A
#
# COMPACT_ATOMS: atom_id res chain seq x y z
N MET A 1 6.69 -20.84 23.07
CA MET A 1 6.43 -22.04 22.25
C MET A 1 6.42 -21.60 20.79
N LEU A 2 7.52 -21.83 20.06
CA LEU A 2 7.62 -21.53 18.62
C LEU A 2 6.50 -22.29 17.89
N ARG A 3 5.53 -21.58 17.29
CA ARG A 3 4.66 -22.18 16.28
C ARG A 3 5.47 -22.27 14.98
N LEU A 4 5.95 -23.47 14.66
CA LEU A 4 6.51 -23.77 13.35
C LEU A 4 5.44 -23.42 12.29
N LEU A 5 5.74 -22.44 11.44
CA LEU A 5 5.13 -22.35 10.12
C LEU A 5 5.43 -23.67 9.41
N SER A 6 4.40 -24.40 9.01
CA SER A 6 4.55 -25.60 8.18
C SER A 6 5.04 -25.19 6.80
N ILE A 7 6.36 -25.04 6.65
CA ILE A 7 7.01 -24.87 5.35
C ILE A 7 6.89 -26.21 4.63
N ILE A 8 6.05 -26.25 3.59
CA ILE A 8 5.96 -27.42 2.71
C ILE A 8 7.16 -27.33 1.77
N ILE A 9 8.23 -28.08 2.09
CA ILE A 9 9.38 -28.28 1.21
C ILE A 9 9.00 -29.40 0.24
N LEU A 10 8.57 -29.05 -0.97
CA LEU A 10 8.30 -30.02 -2.02
C LEU A 10 9.60 -30.32 -2.77
N ALA A 11 10.24 -31.45 -2.45
CA ALA A 11 11.33 -31.98 -3.27
C ALA A 11 10.74 -32.60 -4.56
N SER A 12 10.60 -31.77 -5.59
CA SER A 12 10.18 -32.22 -6.92
C SER A 12 11.43 -32.34 -7.81
N THR A 13 11.76 -33.56 -8.25
CA THR A 13 12.82 -33.81 -9.23
C THR A 13 12.37 -33.32 -10.60
N PHE A 14 12.59 -32.05 -10.90
CA PHE A 14 12.45 -31.52 -12.26
C PHE A 14 13.68 -31.94 -13.07
N GLY A 15 13.47 -32.71 -14.14
CA GLY A 15 14.50 -32.94 -15.14
C GLY A 15 14.87 -31.61 -15.78
N VAL A 16 16.18 -31.31 -15.86
CA VAL A 16 16.70 -30.11 -16.50
C VAL A 16 16.46 -30.21 -18.00
N LEU A 17 15.29 -29.77 -18.45
CA LEU A 17 15.09 -29.38 -19.85
C LEU A 17 15.78 -28.03 -20.02
N ALA A 18 16.70 -27.94 -21.00
CA ALA A 18 17.27 -26.66 -21.41
C ALA A 18 16.11 -25.68 -21.67
N ALA A 19 16.08 -24.58 -20.92
CA ALA A 19 15.06 -23.57 -21.11
C ALA A 19 15.22 -23.01 -22.53
N ILE A 20 14.13 -22.98 -23.30
CA ILE A 20 14.09 -22.28 -24.58
C ILE A 20 14.17 -20.78 -24.26
N ALA A 21 15.00 -20.02 -24.99
CA ALA A 21 15.14 -18.57 -24.86
C ALA A 21 13.79 -17.84 -24.78
N ALA A 22 13.74 -16.69 -24.10
CA ALA A 22 12.51 -15.96 -23.90
C ALA A 22 11.93 -15.45 -25.22
N ASP A 23 10.69 -15.85 -25.47
CA ASP A 23 9.81 -15.29 -26.47
C ASP A 23 9.04 -14.12 -25.85
N PHE A 24 8.94 -13.04 -26.63
CA PHE A 24 8.29 -11.80 -26.22
C PHE A 24 7.16 -11.49 -27.20
N GLU A 25 5.93 -11.66 -26.75
CA GLU A 25 4.75 -11.36 -27.54
C GLU A 25 4.08 -10.08 -27.02
N LYS A 26 4.01 -9.05 -27.86
CA LYS A 26 3.28 -7.82 -27.54
C LYS A 26 1.90 -7.83 -28.22
N ILE A 27 0.88 -7.54 -27.43
CA ILE A 27 -0.49 -7.34 -27.88
C ILE A 27 -0.83 -5.87 -27.60
N ASP A 28 -0.81 -5.06 -28.65
CA ASP A 28 -1.20 -3.65 -28.58
C ASP A 28 -2.73 -3.55 -28.52
N ILE A 29 -3.24 -2.80 -27.53
CA ILE A 29 -4.68 -2.52 -27.43
C ILE A 29 -4.93 -1.14 -28.03
N PRO A 30 -5.73 -1.00 -29.12
CA PRO A 30 -5.90 0.28 -29.82
C PRO A 30 -6.52 1.42 -28.99
N ASP A 31 -7.11 1.09 -27.85
CA ASP A 31 -7.71 2.05 -26.93
C ASP A 31 -6.78 2.30 -25.74
N ASP A 32 -6.19 3.50 -25.69
CA ASP A 32 -5.30 4.01 -24.64
C ASP A 32 -5.90 3.98 -23.21
N SER A 33 -7.21 3.74 -23.10
CA SER A 33 -7.89 3.49 -21.82
C SER A 33 -7.40 2.19 -21.18
N TYR A 34 -7.05 1.19 -22.00
CA TYR A 34 -6.61 -0.14 -21.59
C TYR A 34 -5.08 -0.28 -21.66
N PRO A 35 -4.48 -1.20 -20.88
CA PRO A 35 -3.07 -1.50 -21.00
C PRO A 35 -2.78 -2.40 -22.21
N ASP A 36 -1.62 -2.21 -22.83
CA ASP A 36 -1.02 -3.23 -23.70
C ASP A 36 -0.62 -4.45 -22.87
N PHE A 37 -0.49 -5.60 -23.53
CA PHE A 37 0.02 -6.82 -22.89
C PHE A 37 1.35 -7.20 -23.50
N ILE A 38 2.31 -7.53 -22.64
CA ILE A 38 3.58 -8.14 -23.06
C ILE A 38 3.71 -9.47 -22.35
N HIS A 39 3.75 -10.56 -23.11
CA HIS A 39 3.96 -11.89 -22.58
C HIS A 39 5.44 -12.26 -22.69
N ILE A 40 6.07 -12.58 -21.56
CA ILE A 40 7.45 -13.09 -21.52
C ILE A 40 7.38 -14.58 -21.20
N LYS A 41 7.76 -15.42 -22.16
CA LYS A 41 7.69 -16.87 -22.05
C LYS A 41 9.05 -17.52 -22.32
N GLY A 42 9.50 -18.41 -21.45
CA GLY A 42 10.80 -19.10 -21.61
C GLY A 42 11.94 -18.48 -20.79
N GLY A 43 13.16 -18.97 -20.99
CA GLY A 43 14.34 -18.62 -20.20
C GLY A 43 14.83 -17.21 -20.46
N ILE A 44 15.11 -16.46 -19.39
CA ILE A 44 15.64 -15.09 -19.48
C ILE A 44 17.14 -15.17 -19.79
N GLU A 45 17.55 -14.65 -20.93
CA GLU A 45 18.93 -14.70 -21.43
C GLU A 45 19.61 -13.34 -21.42
N LEU A 46 20.92 -13.34 -21.70
CA LEU A 46 21.69 -12.11 -21.80
C LEU A 46 21.21 -11.26 -22.99
N GLY A 47 20.85 -10.00 -22.75
CA GLY A 47 20.34 -9.06 -23.76
C GLY A 47 18.81 -8.96 -23.80
N ASP A 48 18.10 -9.78 -23.02
CA ASP A 48 16.63 -9.69 -22.91
C ASP A 48 16.17 -8.40 -22.24
N GLY A 49 17.01 -7.79 -21.38
CA GLY A 49 16.73 -6.46 -20.84
C GLY A 49 16.61 -5.39 -21.94
N ASP A 50 17.53 -5.41 -22.90
CA ASP A 50 17.53 -4.47 -24.03
C ASP A 50 16.38 -4.78 -25.01
N ARG A 51 16.11 -6.07 -25.28
CA ARG A 51 14.96 -6.49 -26.10
C ARG A 51 13.63 -6.02 -25.50
N PHE A 52 13.49 -6.12 -24.18
CA PHE A 52 12.29 -5.63 -23.48
C PHE A 52 12.15 -4.11 -23.61
N LEU A 53 13.24 -3.36 -23.45
CA LEU A 53 13.28 -1.91 -23.62
C LEU A 53 12.83 -1.47 -25.03
N ASP A 54 13.33 -2.15 -26.06
CA ASP A 54 12.95 -1.89 -27.45
C ASP A 54 11.46 -2.21 -27.68
N LEU A 55 10.96 -3.30 -27.10
CA LEU A 55 9.58 -3.75 -27.27
C LEU A 55 8.55 -2.83 -26.60
N ILE A 56 8.84 -2.36 -25.37
CA ILE A 56 7.93 -1.45 -24.66
C ILE A 56 7.86 -0.09 -25.35
N GLY A 57 8.96 0.37 -25.98
CA GLY A 57 9.05 1.64 -26.66
C GLY A 57 8.39 2.80 -25.91
N GLY A 58 7.40 3.42 -26.56
CA GLY A 58 6.59 4.53 -26.01
C GLY A 58 5.33 4.13 -25.25
N SER A 59 5.09 2.83 -24.99
CA SER A 59 3.88 2.37 -24.30
C SER A 59 3.77 3.02 -22.91
N LYS A 60 2.56 3.51 -22.58
CA LYS A 60 2.29 4.24 -21.33
C LYS A 60 1.68 3.36 -20.24
N LYS A 61 0.99 2.29 -20.63
CA LYS A 61 0.31 1.36 -19.73
C LYS A 61 0.53 -0.05 -20.26
N VAL A 62 1.20 -0.89 -19.47
CA VAL A 62 1.49 -2.28 -19.86
C VAL A 62 1.20 -3.19 -18.68
N THR A 63 0.63 -4.36 -18.99
CA THR A 63 0.61 -5.53 -18.10
C THR A 63 1.57 -6.57 -18.66
N VAL A 64 2.62 -6.88 -17.90
CA VAL A 64 3.60 -7.89 -18.26
C VAL A 64 3.14 -9.25 -17.72
N VAL A 65 2.74 -10.15 -18.61
CA VAL A 65 2.35 -11.52 -18.30
C VAL A 65 3.61 -12.39 -18.32
N LEU A 66 3.80 -13.22 -17.29
CA LEU A 66 5.05 -13.92 -17.02
C LEU A 66 4.82 -15.44 -16.95
N GLU A 67 5.50 -16.18 -17.82
CA GLU A 67 5.52 -17.66 -17.86
C GLU A 67 6.97 -18.14 -18.11
N SER A 68 7.83 -18.15 -17.08
CA SER A 68 9.27 -18.36 -17.26
C SER A 68 9.93 -19.16 -16.14
N PRO A 69 10.86 -20.09 -16.46
CA PRO A 69 11.70 -20.77 -15.46
C PRO A 69 12.74 -19.86 -14.79
N GLY A 70 12.87 -18.60 -15.23
CA GLY A 70 13.92 -17.68 -14.81
C GLY A 70 15.11 -17.70 -15.75
N GLY A 71 16.30 -17.38 -15.24
CA GLY A 71 17.52 -17.28 -16.04
C GLY A 71 18.47 -16.20 -15.53
N ASN A 72 18.94 -15.35 -16.44
CA ASN A 72 19.90 -14.30 -16.16
C ASN A 72 19.33 -13.27 -15.17
N VAL A 73 19.96 -13.17 -13.99
CA VAL A 73 19.55 -12.25 -12.93
C VAL A 73 19.69 -10.79 -13.39
N LYS A 74 20.78 -10.42 -14.05
CA LYS A 74 21.04 -9.03 -14.43
C LYS A 74 19.98 -8.51 -15.40
N ASP A 75 19.65 -9.27 -16.44
CA ASP A 75 18.61 -8.91 -17.40
C ASP A 75 17.22 -8.87 -16.74
N ALA A 76 16.91 -9.82 -15.86
CA ALA A 76 15.66 -9.79 -15.10
C ALA A 76 15.54 -8.55 -14.20
N LEU A 77 16.62 -8.14 -13.53
CA LEU A 77 16.62 -6.92 -12.72
C LEU A 77 16.47 -5.66 -13.59
N MET A 78 17.04 -5.64 -14.80
CA MET A 78 16.84 -4.55 -15.76
C MET A 78 15.38 -4.46 -16.20
N ILE A 79 14.76 -5.58 -16.59
CA ILE A 79 13.34 -5.64 -16.96
C ILE A 79 12.46 -5.16 -15.80
N GLY A 80 12.71 -5.67 -14.60
CA GLY A 80 11.98 -5.29 -13.40
C GLY A 80 12.12 -3.80 -13.05
N ALA A 81 13.32 -3.24 -13.16
CA ALA A 81 13.56 -1.82 -12.94
C ALA A 81 12.73 -0.94 -13.89
N GLU A 82 12.66 -1.30 -15.18
CA GLU A 82 11.85 -0.58 -16.17
C GLU A 82 10.35 -0.69 -15.89
N ILE A 83 9.86 -1.88 -15.53
CA ILE A 83 8.47 -2.09 -15.11
C ILE A 83 8.13 -1.16 -13.93
N ARG A 84 9.01 -1.09 -12.93
CA ARG A 84 8.81 -0.25 -11.74
C ARG A 84 8.79 1.24 -12.10
N LEU A 85 9.78 1.70 -12.87
CA LEU A 85 9.92 3.10 -13.28
C LEU A 85 8.73 3.58 -14.11
N ARG A 86 8.18 2.72 -14.97
CA ARG A 86 7.03 3.03 -15.83
C ARG A 86 5.68 2.75 -15.19
N ASN A 87 5.65 2.34 -13.92
CA ASN A 87 4.43 2.04 -13.18
C ASN A 87 3.57 0.94 -13.85
N PHE A 88 4.22 -0.04 -14.47
CA PHE A 88 3.55 -1.15 -15.15
C PHE A 88 3.06 -2.22 -14.16
N ALA A 89 2.10 -3.01 -14.63
CA ALA A 89 1.58 -4.16 -13.90
C ALA A 89 2.32 -5.44 -14.31
N THR A 90 2.33 -6.42 -13.42
CA THR A 90 2.86 -7.77 -13.65
C THR A 90 1.79 -8.80 -13.33
N MET A 91 1.78 -9.91 -14.06
CA MET A 91 0.80 -10.97 -13.88
C MET A 91 1.42 -12.34 -14.10
N VAL A 92 1.09 -13.27 -13.19
CA VAL A 92 1.23 -14.71 -13.45
C VAL A 92 -0.19 -15.27 -13.43
N ALA A 93 -0.58 -15.93 -14.53
CA ALA A 93 -1.92 -16.51 -14.64
C ALA A 93 -2.10 -17.74 -13.75
N ALA A 94 -3.34 -18.20 -13.60
CA ALA A 94 -3.64 -19.46 -12.91
C ALA A 94 -2.92 -20.63 -13.61
N ASP A 95 -2.38 -21.55 -12.81
CA ASP A 95 -1.69 -22.77 -13.25
C ASP A 95 -0.44 -22.51 -14.13
N LYS A 96 0.09 -21.27 -14.09
CA LYS A 96 1.31 -20.87 -14.80
C LYS A 96 2.47 -20.63 -13.83
N GLY A 97 3.68 -20.89 -14.31
CA GLY A 97 4.91 -20.83 -13.54
C GLY A 97 5.80 -19.64 -13.87
N CYS A 98 6.30 -18.97 -12.83
CA CYS A 98 7.27 -17.89 -12.91
C CYS A 98 8.28 -18.04 -11.76
N TYR A 99 9.46 -18.55 -12.06
CA TYR A 99 10.43 -18.97 -11.05
C TYR A 99 11.73 -18.17 -11.13
N SER A 100 12.47 -18.13 -10.03
CA SER A 100 13.81 -17.56 -9.96
C SER A 100 13.82 -16.09 -10.43
N ALA A 101 14.66 -15.77 -11.41
CA ALA A 101 14.76 -14.44 -12.01
C ALA A 101 13.41 -13.90 -12.55
N CYS A 102 12.51 -14.76 -13.03
CA CYS A 102 11.17 -14.33 -13.45
C CYS A 102 10.37 -13.74 -12.28
N ALA A 103 10.43 -14.37 -11.11
CA ALA A 103 9.70 -13.92 -9.93
C ALA A 103 10.22 -12.56 -9.42
N LEU A 104 11.49 -12.23 -9.69
CA LEU A 104 12.07 -10.90 -9.44
C LEU A 104 11.54 -9.82 -10.40
N ILE A 105 11.17 -10.21 -11.63
CA ILE A 105 10.43 -9.31 -12.55
C ILE A 105 9.02 -9.10 -12.02
N TRP A 106 8.32 -10.18 -11.64
CA TRP A 106 6.95 -10.11 -11.15
C TRP A 106 6.81 -9.15 -9.96
N VAL A 107 7.70 -9.22 -8.98
CA VAL A 107 7.59 -8.38 -7.78
C VAL A 107 7.84 -6.88 -8.07
N ALA A 108 8.40 -6.54 -9.23
CA ALA A 108 8.66 -5.16 -9.63
C ALA A 108 7.39 -4.40 -10.03
N GLY A 109 6.33 -5.13 -10.41
CA GLY A 109 5.06 -4.53 -10.83
C GLY A 109 4.45 -3.65 -9.74
N ASN A 110 3.91 -2.49 -10.13
CA ASN A 110 3.19 -1.64 -9.20
C ASN A 110 1.79 -2.22 -8.86
N ARG A 111 1.24 -3.02 -9.78
CA ARG A 111 0.10 -3.91 -9.53
C ARG A 111 0.54 -5.31 -9.89
N ARG A 112 0.48 -6.22 -8.92
CA ARG A 112 0.95 -7.60 -9.04
C ARG A 112 -0.26 -8.52 -9.02
N TYR A 113 -0.52 -9.17 -10.14
CA TYR A 113 -1.62 -10.11 -10.27
C TYR A 113 -1.11 -11.54 -10.08
N MET A 114 -1.83 -12.33 -9.30
CA MET A 114 -1.57 -13.76 -9.09
C MET A 114 -2.86 -14.48 -8.72
N SER A 115 -2.95 -15.77 -9.01
CA SER A 115 -4.03 -16.65 -8.58
C SER A 115 -3.56 -17.55 -7.43
N PRO A 116 -4.46 -18.15 -6.61
CA PRO A 116 -4.08 -19.21 -5.67
C PRO A 116 -3.32 -20.39 -6.29
N THR A 117 -3.46 -20.62 -7.60
CA THR A 117 -2.75 -21.67 -8.34
C THR A 117 -1.59 -21.17 -9.21
N SER A 118 -1.25 -19.87 -9.14
CA SER A 118 -0.04 -19.37 -9.79
C SER A 118 1.20 -19.91 -9.08
N GLU A 119 2.15 -20.44 -9.83
CA GLU A 119 3.40 -20.97 -9.27
C GLU A 119 4.50 -19.90 -9.36
N ILE A 120 4.64 -19.09 -8.31
CA ILE A 120 5.67 -18.05 -8.22
C ILE A 120 6.74 -18.52 -7.24
N GLY A 121 7.90 -18.93 -7.76
CA GLY A 121 8.93 -19.59 -6.96
C GLY A 121 10.21 -18.77 -6.79
N PHE A 122 10.74 -18.74 -5.58
CA PHE A 122 11.99 -18.05 -5.24
C PHE A 122 13.05 -19.00 -4.68
N HIS A 123 14.32 -18.69 -4.97
CA HIS A 123 15.49 -19.35 -4.41
C HIS A 123 16.72 -18.45 -4.52
N ALA A 124 17.80 -18.81 -3.82
CA ALA A 124 19.06 -18.08 -3.87
C ALA A 124 19.69 -18.15 -5.27
N ALA A 125 20.16 -17.00 -5.78
CA ALA A 125 20.91 -16.96 -7.03
C ALA A 125 22.22 -17.77 -6.90
N PHE A 126 22.57 -18.51 -7.94
CA PHE A 126 23.72 -19.41 -7.96
C PHE A 126 24.53 -19.27 -9.24
N ARG A 127 25.71 -19.89 -9.25
CA ARG A 127 26.54 -20.11 -10.43
C ARG A 127 26.76 -21.61 -10.57
N ASP A 128 26.79 -22.09 -11.80
CA ASP A 128 27.24 -23.44 -12.09
C ASP A 128 28.78 -23.46 -12.06
N VAL A 129 29.34 -24.28 -11.18
CA VAL A 129 30.78 -24.53 -11.09
C VAL A 129 31.00 -26.03 -11.21
N GLY A 130 31.32 -26.50 -12.42
CA GLY A 130 31.63 -27.91 -12.66
C GLY A 130 30.41 -28.84 -12.57
N GLY A 131 29.22 -28.35 -12.88
CA GLY A 131 27.95 -29.09 -12.79
C GLY A 131 27.28 -29.00 -11.42
N GLU A 132 27.87 -28.27 -10.47
CA GLU A 132 27.30 -28.02 -9.15
C GLU A 132 26.79 -26.58 -9.03
N SER A 133 25.55 -26.45 -8.55
CA SER A 133 24.92 -25.16 -8.26
C SER A 133 25.48 -24.57 -6.96
N VAL A 134 26.35 -23.57 -7.07
CA VAL A 134 26.98 -22.89 -5.92
C VAL A 134 26.36 -21.51 -5.73
N VAL A 135 25.82 -21.24 -4.54
CA VAL A 135 25.21 -19.94 -4.20
C VAL A 135 26.18 -18.79 -4.45
N SER A 136 25.69 -17.76 -5.14
CA SER A 136 26.45 -16.54 -5.45
C SER A 136 26.14 -15.44 -4.45
N GLY A 137 27.06 -15.19 -3.51
CA GLY A 137 26.91 -14.10 -2.54
C GLY A 137 26.75 -12.73 -3.20
N MET A 138 27.49 -12.48 -4.28
CA MET A 138 27.42 -11.22 -5.03
C MET A 138 26.04 -11.03 -5.70
N ALA A 139 25.52 -12.06 -6.38
CA ALA A 139 24.22 -11.95 -7.04
C ALA A 139 23.07 -11.79 -6.03
N ASN A 140 23.11 -12.50 -4.89
CA ASN A 140 22.10 -12.32 -3.85
C ASN A 140 22.20 -10.96 -3.14
N ALA A 141 23.40 -10.36 -3.04
CA ALA A 141 23.55 -9.00 -2.54
C ALA A 141 22.93 -7.97 -3.50
N GLU A 142 23.12 -8.15 -4.82
CA GLU A 142 22.48 -7.32 -5.85
C GLU A 142 20.95 -7.46 -5.81
N ILE A 143 20.43 -8.70 -5.71
CA ILE A 143 19.00 -8.97 -5.53
C ILE A 143 18.47 -8.29 -4.26
N GLY A 144 19.16 -8.42 -3.13
CA GLY A 144 18.76 -7.79 -1.87
C GLY A 144 18.68 -6.26 -1.98
N SER A 145 19.67 -5.64 -2.62
CA SER A 145 19.66 -4.20 -2.92
C SER A 145 18.48 -3.81 -3.81
N TYR A 146 18.26 -4.54 -4.90
CA TYR A 146 17.13 -4.32 -5.81
C TYR A 146 15.78 -4.40 -5.08
N LEU A 147 15.55 -5.46 -4.31
CA LEU A 147 14.30 -5.66 -3.57
C LEU A 147 14.09 -4.56 -2.50
N THR A 148 15.16 -4.05 -1.90
CA THR A 148 15.10 -2.90 -0.99
C THR A 148 14.66 -1.63 -1.72
N HIS A 149 15.17 -1.37 -2.93
CA HIS A 149 14.74 -0.22 -3.75
C HIS A 149 13.29 -0.35 -4.24
N LEU A 150 12.74 -1.56 -4.33
CA LEU A 150 11.31 -1.76 -4.56
C LEU A 150 10.44 -1.44 -3.33
N GLY A 151 11.06 -1.23 -2.16
CA GLY A 151 10.38 -0.95 -0.90
C GLY A 151 9.99 -2.21 -0.12
N LEU A 152 10.57 -3.36 -0.45
CA LEU A 152 10.30 -4.60 0.27
C LEU A 152 11.05 -4.64 1.59
N ARG A 153 10.36 -5.17 2.60
CA ARG A 153 10.87 -5.38 3.95
C ARG A 153 11.82 -6.58 4.00
N VAL A 154 12.74 -6.57 4.98
CA VAL A 154 13.83 -7.56 5.08
C VAL A 154 13.33 -9.00 5.15
N GLU A 155 12.14 -9.21 5.69
CA GLU A 155 11.46 -10.50 5.80
C GLU A 155 11.08 -11.05 4.41
N ALA A 156 10.56 -10.20 3.51
CA ALA A 156 10.32 -10.55 2.11
C ALA A 156 11.63 -10.80 1.37
N ILE A 157 12.64 -9.94 1.56
CA ILE A 157 13.96 -10.11 0.94
C ILE A 157 14.57 -11.47 1.34
N ARG A 158 14.52 -11.81 2.63
CA ARG A 158 14.99 -13.11 3.13
C ARG A 158 14.23 -14.26 2.50
N TYR A 159 12.90 -14.19 2.43
CA TYR A 159 12.08 -15.22 1.77
C TYR A 159 12.56 -15.48 0.33
N PHE A 160 12.90 -14.42 -0.41
CA PHE A 160 13.24 -14.51 -1.82
C PHE A 160 14.60 -15.17 -2.06
N THR A 161 15.51 -15.09 -1.08
CA THR A 161 16.90 -15.57 -1.21
C THR A 161 17.22 -16.74 -0.28
N PHE A 162 16.22 -17.32 0.40
CA PHE A 162 16.47 -18.34 1.43
C PHE A 162 16.66 -19.74 0.88
N ALA A 163 15.77 -20.19 -0.03
CA ALA A 163 15.82 -21.54 -0.58
C ALA A 163 17.16 -21.82 -1.28
N GLY A 164 17.66 -23.04 -1.13
CA GLY A 164 18.88 -23.47 -1.81
C GLY A 164 18.71 -23.47 -3.34
N PRO A 165 19.81 -23.53 -4.13
CA PRO A 165 19.76 -23.47 -5.58
C PRO A 165 18.89 -24.53 -6.28
N ASN A 166 18.62 -25.65 -5.60
CA ASN A 166 17.84 -26.78 -6.13
C ASN A 166 16.47 -26.92 -5.45
N GLU A 167 16.04 -25.89 -4.71
CA GLU A 167 14.79 -25.83 -3.96
C GLU A 167 14.03 -24.58 -4.36
N PHE A 168 12.71 -24.56 -4.13
CA PHE A 168 11.90 -23.35 -4.33
C PHE A 168 11.01 -23.12 -3.11
N LEU A 169 10.88 -21.85 -2.73
CA LEU A 169 9.76 -21.38 -1.93
C LEU A 169 8.69 -20.83 -2.87
N LEU A 170 7.52 -21.47 -2.89
CA LEU A 170 6.38 -21.02 -3.66
C LEU A 170 5.57 -20.00 -2.86
N LEU A 171 5.41 -18.80 -3.42
CA LEU A 171 4.69 -17.71 -2.80
C LEU A 171 3.18 -17.84 -3.04
N SER A 172 2.42 -18.09 -1.98
CA SER A 172 0.95 -18.06 -2.03
C SER A 172 0.39 -16.65 -1.77
N PRO A 173 -0.89 -16.36 -2.11
CA PRO A 173 -1.51 -15.08 -1.77
C PRO A 173 -1.50 -14.75 -0.27
N PRO A 174 -1.77 -15.69 0.67
CA PRO A 174 -1.55 -15.46 2.09
C PRO A 174 -0.11 -15.11 2.46
N ASP A 175 0.89 -15.79 1.88
CA ASP A 175 2.31 -15.50 2.15
C ASP A 175 2.69 -14.11 1.66
N ALA A 176 2.29 -13.72 0.45
CA ALA A 176 2.53 -12.39 -0.10
C ALA A 176 2.01 -11.30 0.86
N ARG A 177 0.78 -11.45 1.36
CA ARG A 177 0.20 -10.49 2.31
C ARG A 177 0.91 -10.47 3.66
N ALA A 178 1.36 -11.62 4.16
CA ALA A 178 2.15 -11.73 5.39
C ALA A 178 3.57 -11.15 5.25
N LEU A 179 4.11 -11.14 4.04
CA LEU A 179 5.41 -10.55 3.72
C LEU A 179 5.33 -9.05 3.38
N GLY A 180 4.14 -8.46 3.39
CA GLY A 180 3.95 -7.04 3.07
C GLY A 180 3.89 -6.72 1.58
N ILE A 181 3.61 -7.72 0.73
CA ILE A 181 3.53 -7.57 -0.71
C ILE A 181 2.06 -7.40 -1.10
N ASP A 182 1.69 -6.20 -1.55
CA ASP A 182 0.38 -5.95 -2.11
C ASP A 182 0.19 -6.72 -3.43
N ILE A 183 -0.93 -7.43 -3.52
CA ILE A 183 -1.33 -8.24 -4.68
C ILE A 183 -2.79 -8.00 -5.05
N TYR A 184 -3.10 -8.22 -6.32
CA TYR A 184 -4.45 -8.38 -6.85
C TYR A 184 -4.67 -9.87 -7.08
N GLU A 185 -5.43 -10.51 -6.19
CA GLU A 185 -5.67 -11.94 -6.24
C GLU A 185 -6.77 -12.25 -7.26
N LEU A 186 -6.46 -13.12 -8.22
CA LEU A 186 -7.37 -13.60 -9.26
C LEU A 186 -8.04 -14.90 -8.80
N ASP A 187 -9.31 -14.80 -8.38
CA ASP A 187 -10.15 -15.90 -7.92
C ASP A 187 -11.35 -16.10 -8.86
N GLY A 188 -11.16 -16.95 -9.87
CA GLY A 188 -12.12 -17.10 -10.96
C GLY A 188 -12.33 -15.80 -11.73
N GLU A 189 -13.58 -15.32 -11.78
CA GLU A 189 -13.94 -14.04 -12.42
C GLU A 189 -13.75 -12.84 -11.47
N ARG A 190 -13.49 -13.07 -10.18
CA ARG A 190 -13.32 -12.01 -9.20
C ARG A 190 -11.85 -11.64 -9.04
N THR A 191 -11.58 -10.34 -9.00
CA THR A 191 -10.29 -9.80 -8.54
C THR A 191 -10.46 -9.25 -7.13
N VAL A 192 -9.69 -9.77 -6.17
CA VAL A 192 -9.61 -9.24 -4.80
C VAL A 192 -8.47 -8.23 -4.73
N SER A 193 -8.79 -6.99 -4.40
CA SER A 193 -7.80 -5.90 -4.32
C SER A 193 -7.05 -5.88 -2.98
N PRO A 194 -5.88 -5.20 -2.90
CA PRO A 194 -5.20 -4.95 -1.62
C PRO A 194 -6.05 -4.22 -0.58
N ARG A 195 -7.09 -3.48 -1.00
CA ARG A 195 -8.02 -2.82 -0.07
C ARG A 195 -8.97 -3.81 0.60
N GLU A 196 -9.43 -4.82 -0.15
CA GLU A 196 -10.31 -5.88 0.35
C GLU A 196 -9.55 -6.92 1.18
N ALA A 197 -8.32 -7.24 0.78
CA ALA A 197 -7.43 -8.16 1.49
C ALA A 197 -6.05 -7.51 1.76
N PRO A 198 -5.93 -6.70 2.83
CA PRO A 198 -4.71 -5.97 3.14
C PRO A 198 -3.52 -6.85 3.54
N THR A 199 -2.33 -6.27 3.39
CA THR A 199 -1.07 -6.80 3.94
C THR A 199 -1.01 -6.65 5.46
N VAL A 200 -0.10 -7.38 6.09
CA VAL A 200 0.17 -7.23 7.53
C VAL A 200 0.66 -5.83 7.89
N ASP A 201 1.44 -5.19 7.02
CA ASP A 201 1.92 -3.81 7.17
C ASP A 201 0.75 -2.81 7.20
N GLU A 202 -0.26 -3.02 6.36
CA GLU A 202 -1.47 -2.20 6.37
C GLU A 202 -2.30 -2.42 7.64
N TYR A 203 -2.39 -3.65 8.15
CA TYR A 203 -3.00 -3.89 9.46
C TYR A 203 -2.24 -3.17 10.59
N ALA A 204 -0.91 -3.19 10.57
CA ALA A 204 -0.08 -2.51 11.56
C ALA A 204 -0.30 -0.98 11.53
N ARG A 205 -0.35 -0.38 10.33
CA ARG A 205 -0.70 1.04 10.16
C ARG A 205 -2.08 1.37 10.71
N ARG A 206 -3.09 0.55 10.37
CA ARG A 206 -4.47 0.73 10.87
C ARG A 206 -4.54 0.60 12.38
N PHE A 207 -3.81 -0.35 12.97
CA PHE A 207 -3.76 -0.55 14.42
C PHE A 207 -3.25 0.70 15.14
N VAL A 208 -2.11 1.23 14.69
CA VAL A 208 -1.53 2.46 15.24
C VAL A 208 -2.47 3.64 15.03
N ALA A 209 -3.04 3.79 13.84
CA ALA A 209 -3.98 4.88 13.54
C ALA A 209 -5.24 4.82 14.43
N TYR A 210 -5.92 3.67 14.54
CA TYR A 210 -7.08 3.54 15.42
C TYR A 210 -6.74 3.76 16.89
N SER A 211 -5.58 3.31 17.35
CA SER A 211 -5.10 3.55 18.70
C SER A 211 -4.89 5.05 18.99
N SER A 212 -4.37 5.80 18.01
CA SER A 212 -4.27 7.26 18.09
C SER A 212 -5.63 7.94 17.99
N MET A 213 -6.54 7.43 17.16
CA MET A 213 -7.90 7.93 17.06
C MET A 213 -8.64 7.82 18.40
N ALA A 214 -8.48 6.69 19.09
CA ALA A 214 -9.06 6.44 20.41
C ALA A 214 -8.41 7.27 21.54
N SER A 215 -7.11 7.57 21.44
CA SER A 215 -6.37 8.17 22.57
C SER A 215 -6.16 9.67 22.45
N ARG A 216 -6.16 10.23 21.23
CA ARG A 216 -5.81 11.63 20.96
C ARG A 216 -6.73 12.34 19.97
N CYS A 217 -7.31 11.63 19.01
CA CYS A 217 -8.08 12.29 17.94
C CYS A 217 -9.59 12.33 18.16
N GLN A 218 -10.10 11.62 19.16
CA GLN A 218 -11.53 11.42 19.36
C GLN A 218 -12.33 12.74 19.39
N ASN A 219 -11.82 13.74 20.09
CA ASN A 219 -12.52 15.01 20.28
C ASN A 219 -12.40 15.95 19.08
N TYR A 220 -11.39 15.79 18.23
CA TYR A 220 -11.30 16.53 16.96
C TYR A 220 -12.37 16.08 15.96
N PHE A 221 -12.70 14.79 15.96
CA PHE A 221 -13.66 14.21 15.02
C PHE A 221 -15.03 13.90 15.62
N GLY A 222 -15.17 13.92 16.94
CA GLY A 222 -16.38 13.45 17.63
C GLY A 222 -16.66 11.97 17.34
N VAL A 223 -15.62 11.14 17.32
CA VAL A 223 -15.74 9.67 17.18
C VAL A 223 -15.75 9.00 18.54
N SER A 224 -16.39 7.83 18.64
CA SER A 224 -16.44 7.04 19.87
C SER A 224 -15.08 6.41 20.18
N LYS A 225 -14.59 6.60 21.41
CA LYS A 225 -13.38 5.94 21.92
C LYS A 225 -13.48 4.42 21.81
N ASP A 226 -14.60 3.87 22.27
CA ASP A 226 -14.81 2.43 22.36
C ASP A 226 -14.89 1.79 20.97
N ASP A 227 -15.47 2.50 19.99
CA ASP A 227 -15.50 2.05 18.60
C ASP A 227 -14.10 2.01 18.00
N MET A 228 -13.27 3.02 18.27
CA MET A 228 -11.88 3.06 17.80
C MET A 228 -11.03 1.96 18.46
N ILE A 229 -11.23 1.69 19.76
CA ILE A 229 -10.58 0.57 20.46
C ILE A 229 -11.02 -0.77 19.86
N ALA A 230 -12.32 -0.97 19.65
CA ALA A 230 -12.84 -2.20 19.04
C ALA A 230 -12.24 -2.44 17.64
N LYS A 231 -12.15 -1.39 16.81
CA LYS A 231 -11.49 -1.47 15.51
C LYS A 231 -10.01 -1.79 15.62
N ALA A 232 -9.28 -1.17 16.57
CA ALA A 232 -7.88 -1.49 16.84
C ALA A 232 -7.69 -2.96 17.23
N THR A 233 -8.56 -3.51 18.08
CA THR A 233 -8.51 -4.93 18.49
C THR A 233 -8.71 -5.86 17.29
N VAL A 234 -9.71 -5.61 16.44
CA VAL A 234 -9.98 -6.44 15.26
C VAL A 234 -8.79 -6.47 14.29
N VAL A 235 -8.18 -5.31 14.02
CA VAL A 235 -7.00 -5.27 13.13
C VAL A 235 -5.77 -5.92 13.77
N ALA A 236 -5.63 -5.83 15.09
CA ALA A 236 -4.55 -6.50 15.82
C ALA A 236 -4.68 -8.03 15.76
N GLU A 237 -5.89 -8.56 15.99
CA GLU A 237 -6.16 -9.99 15.87
C GLU A 237 -5.89 -10.51 14.44
N ALA A 238 -6.30 -9.74 13.42
CA ALA A 238 -6.06 -10.08 12.02
C ALA A 238 -4.56 -10.11 11.70
N GLY A 239 -3.82 -9.06 12.07
CA GLY A 239 -2.37 -8.97 11.84
C GLY A 239 -1.59 -10.04 12.60
N GLN A 240 -1.89 -10.25 13.88
CA GLN A 240 -1.26 -11.29 14.70
C GLN A 240 -1.52 -12.70 14.15
N LYS A 241 -2.70 -12.96 13.58
CA LYS A 241 -3.00 -14.24 12.93
C LYS A 241 -2.11 -14.50 11.70
N MET A 242 -1.70 -13.45 10.97
CA MET A 242 -0.89 -13.59 9.76
C MET A 242 0.58 -13.91 10.06
N VAL A 243 1.17 -13.30 11.09
CA VAL A 243 2.62 -13.35 11.32
C VAL A 243 3.05 -13.83 12.71
N GLY A 244 2.10 -14.09 13.61
CA GLY A 244 2.37 -14.39 15.01
C GLY A 244 2.64 -13.14 15.86
N GLU A 245 2.69 -13.33 17.18
CA GLU A 245 2.75 -12.23 18.16
C GLU A 245 4.04 -11.40 18.08
N GLU A 246 5.20 -12.05 18.00
CA GLU A 246 6.51 -11.37 18.01
C GLU A 246 6.68 -10.47 16.79
N MET A 247 6.49 -11.01 15.57
CA MET A 247 6.57 -10.23 14.33
C MET A 247 5.49 -9.15 14.27
N TRP A 248 4.29 -9.42 14.79
CA TRP A 248 3.24 -8.42 14.87
C TRP A 248 3.66 -7.22 15.71
N ILE A 249 4.27 -7.47 16.89
CA ILE A 249 4.80 -6.41 17.76
C ILE A 249 5.84 -5.56 17.04
N GLU A 250 6.80 -6.19 16.38
CA GLU A 250 7.81 -5.46 15.61
C GLU A 250 7.19 -4.55 14.54
N LEU A 251 6.19 -5.05 13.82
CA LEU A 251 5.55 -4.35 12.72
C LEU A 251 4.85 -3.07 13.17
N TRP A 252 3.94 -3.14 14.14
CA TRP A 252 3.26 -1.92 14.58
C TRP A 252 4.17 -0.98 15.34
N MET A 253 5.23 -1.48 15.99
CA MET A 253 6.24 -0.61 16.60
C MET A 253 7.01 0.22 15.56
N ARG A 254 7.26 -0.31 14.35
CA ARG A 254 7.89 0.44 13.25
C ARG A 254 7.02 1.62 12.80
N GLU A 255 5.70 1.49 12.89
CA GLU A 255 4.75 2.56 12.52
C GLU A 255 4.62 3.66 13.58
N LEU A 256 4.91 3.36 14.85
CA LEU A 256 4.80 4.33 15.94
C LEU A 256 5.85 5.44 15.88
N GLU A 257 7.09 5.14 15.48
CA GLU A 257 8.16 6.14 15.52
C GLU A 257 7.93 7.29 14.51
N PRO A 258 7.62 7.03 13.22
CA PRO A 258 7.25 8.09 12.28
C PRO A 258 6.05 8.91 12.75
N GLN A 259 5.04 8.25 13.35
CA GLN A 259 3.87 8.93 13.91
C GLN A 259 4.26 9.88 15.04
N LYS A 260 5.07 9.42 15.99
CA LYS A 260 5.56 10.25 17.10
C LYS A 260 6.28 11.49 16.60
N GLN A 261 7.12 11.35 15.57
CA GLN A 261 7.81 12.49 14.96
C GLN A 261 6.84 13.47 14.27
N ARG A 262 5.77 12.98 13.63
CA ARG A 262 4.73 13.84 13.05
C ARG A 262 3.93 14.59 14.11
N PHE A 263 3.59 13.96 15.24
CA PHE A 263 3.00 14.67 16.39
C PHE A 263 3.91 15.79 16.90
N ILE A 264 5.23 15.52 17.03
CA ILE A 264 6.20 16.51 17.54
C ILE A 264 6.36 17.70 16.57
N SER A 265 6.43 17.43 15.27
CA SER A 265 6.73 18.45 14.25
C SER A 265 5.50 19.19 13.72
N GLY A 266 4.34 18.53 13.63
CA GLY A 266 3.11 19.06 13.02
C GLY A 266 1.97 19.38 13.98
N GLY A 267 2.03 18.91 15.23
CA GLY A 267 0.96 19.06 16.22
C GLY A 267 -0.19 18.05 16.02
N SER A 268 -1.08 17.93 17.01
CA SER A 268 -2.09 16.87 17.02
C SER A 268 -3.14 17.01 15.93
N ILE A 269 -3.54 18.24 15.56
CA ILE A 269 -4.51 18.44 14.48
C ILE A 269 -3.98 17.89 13.15
N SER A 270 -2.74 18.24 12.79
CA SER A 270 -2.14 17.80 11.53
C SER A 270 -2.01 16.29 11.48
N GLU A 271 -1.58 15.65 12.58
CA GLU A 271 -1.43 14.20 12.61
C GLU A 271 -2.80 13.50 12.62
N CYS A 272 -3.78 14.00 13.37
CA CYS A 272 -5.12 13.41 13.39
C CYS A 272 -5.79 13.46 12.01
N LEU A 273 -5.66 14.57 11.27
CA LEU A 273 -6.14 14.68 9.89
C LEU A 273 -5.39 13.73 8.95
N PHE A 274 -4.08 13.59 9.10
CA PHE A 274 -3.29 12.63 8.34
C PHE A 274 -3.75 11.19 8.57
N LEU A 275 -3.93 10.79 9.83
CA LEU A 275 -4.35 9.43 10.20
C LEU A 275 -5.76 9.09 9.69
N GLU A 276 -6.70 10.03 9.82
CA GLU A 276 -8.06 9.87 9.31
C GLU A 276 -8.05 9.65 7.79
N ARG A 277 -7.30 10.49 7.06
CA ARG A 277 -7.17 10.38 5.61
C ARG A 277 -6.48 9.07 5.20
N ALA A 278 -5.43 8.66 5.92
CA ALA A 278 -4.70 7.43 5.64
C ALA A 278 -5.61 6.20 5.81
N LEU A 279 -6.37 6.13 6.90
CA LEU A 279 -7.38 5.09 7.13
C LEU A 279 -8.40 5.06 5.99
N ARG A 280 -8.93 6.22 5.60
CA ARG A 280 -9.93 6.32 4.53
C ARG A 280 -9.39 5.86 3.17
N LEU A 281 -8.21 6.33 2.78
CA LEU A 281 -7.61 5.99 1.48
C LEU A 281 -7.23 4.51 1.36
N SER A 282 -6.97 3.84 2.48
CA SER A 282 -6.74 2.41 2.52
C SER A 282 -8.03 1.57 2.54
N GLY A 283 -9.20 2.21 2.61
CA GLY A 283 -10.51 1.55 2.66
C GLY A 283 -10.95 1.13 4.06
N ALA A 284 -10.28 1.64 5.11
CA ALA A 284 -10.68 1.39 6.49
C ALA A 284 -11.84 2.31 6.91
N ASP A 285 -12.72 1.80 7.78
CA ASP A 285 -13.86 2.57 8.30
C ASP A 285 -13.46 3.50 9.44
N THR A 286 -13.47 4.81 9.17
CA THR A 286 -13.13 5.87 10.13
C THR A 286 -14.29 6.29 11.04
N THR A 287 -15.50 5.74 10.84
CA THR A 287 -16.79 6.19 11.41
C THR A 287 -17.20 7.63 11.06
N ILE A 288 -16.39 8.33 10.27
CA ILE A 288 -16.69 9.66 9.76
C ILE A 288 -17.36 9.52 8.39
N SER A 289 -18.66 9.76 8.35
CA SER A 289 -19.53 9.59 7.18
C SER A 289 -20.01 10.90 6.56
N GLY A 290 -19.49 12.04 7.04
CA GLY A 290 -19.86 13.36 6.55
C GLY A 290 -19.19 14.50 7.32
N PRO A 291 -19.43 15.75 6.90
CA PRO A 291 -18.98 16.94 7.62
C PRO A 291 -19.66 17.07 9.00
N SER A 292 -19.38 18.15 9.71
CA SER A 292 -19.94 18.42 11.04
C SER A 292 -21.42 18.81 11.05
N PHE A 293 -22.04 19.00 9.88
CA PHE A 293 -23.44 19.38 9.72
C PHE A 293 -24.25 18.32 8.95
N ASP A 294 -25.57 18.42 9.07
CA ASP A 294 -26.52 17.50 8.44
C ASP A 294 -26.64 17.77 6.93
N CYS A 295 -26.14 16.83 6.13
CA CYS A 295 -26.16 16.92 4.67
C CYS A 295 -27.57 16.96 4.06
N LEU A 296 -28.60 16.50 4.76
CA LEU A 296 -29.99 16.63 4.29
C LEU A 296 -30.50 18.07 4.37
N LYS A 297 -29.81 18.93 5.12
CA LYS A 297 -30.14 20.35 5.28
C LYS A 297 -29.23 21.26 4.45
N ALA A 298 -28.26 20.70 3.71
CA ALA A 298 -27.37 21.45 2.85
C ALA A 298 -28.15 22.19 1.76
N ARG A 299 -27.85 23.48 1.57
CA ARG A 299 -28.52 24.34 0.57
C ARG A 299 -27.54 25.03 -0.36
N THR A 300 -26.32 25.32 0.08
CA THR A 300 -25.34 26.01 -0.75
C THR A 300 -24.56 25.02 -1.64
N LYS A 301 -24.02 25.51 -2.76
CA LYS A 301 -23.12 24.71 -3.61
C LYS A 301 -21.94 24.16 -2.81
N THR A 302 -21.41 24.96 -1.89
CA THR A 302 -20.33 24.56 -0.98
C THR A 302 -20.73 23.45 -0.04
N GLU A 303 -21.86 23.57 0.66
CA GLU A 303 -22.33 22.52 1.58
C GLU A 303 -22.59 21.20 0.84
N LEU A 304 -23.22 21.26 -0.35
CA LEU A 304 -23.46 20.07 -1.16
C LEU A 304 -22.15 19.42 -1.64
N THR A 305 -21.13 20.21 -1.94
CA THR A 305 -19.79 19.71 -2.32
C THR A 305 -19.11 19.05 -1.13
N MET A 306 -19.10 19.72 0.03
CA MET A 306 -18.57 19.15 1.27
C MET A 306 -19.23 17.82 1.66
N CYS A 307 -20.54 17.67 1.41
CA CYS A 307 -21.25 16.42 1.65
C CYS A 307 -20.85 15.27 0.71
N ARG A 308 -20.31 15.58 -0.48
CA ARG A 308 -19.94 14.59 -1.49
C ARG A 308 -18.45 14.24 -1.47
N GLU A 309 -17.62 15.12 -0.94
CA GLU A 309 -16.16 15.03 -0.97
C GLU A 309 -15.61 14.57 0.37
N PRO A 310 -15.20 13.28 0.53
CA PRO A 310 -14.76 12.74 1.81
C PRO A 310 -13.53 13.42 2.39
N ASP A 311 -12.64 13.94 1.52
CA ASP A 311 -11.42 14.66 1.92
C ASP A 311 -11.74 15.96 2.71
N LEU A 312 -12.97 16.48 2.64
CA LEU A 312 -13.40 17.67 3.37
C LEU A 312 -14.04 17.36 4.73
N TRP A 313 -14.38 16.10 5.02
CA TRP A 313 -15.14 15.73 6.22
C TRP A 313 -14.30 15.89 7.50
N GLY A 314 -13.08 15.36 7.49
CA GLY A 314 -12.14 15.48 8.61
C GLY A 314 -11.87 16.95 8.97
N PRO A 315 -11.34 17.78 8.04
CA PRO A 315 -11.05 19.19 8.31
C PRO A 315 -12.25 19.99 8.80
N ASP A 316 -13.46 19.74 8.27
CA ASP A 316 -14.66 20.41 8.75
C ASP A 316 -15.02 20.05 10.19
N ARG A 317 -14.92 18.76 10.54
CA ARG A 317 -15.17 18.30 11.91
C ARG A 317 -14.17 18.86 12.89
N VAL A 318 -12.88 18.89 12.54
CA VAL A 318 -11.84 19.53 13.35
C VAL A 318 -12.15 21.02 13.58
N ASN A 319 -12.45 21.77 12.51
CA ASN A 319 -12.79 23.19 12.61
C ASN A 319 -14.01 23.41 13.54
N SER A 320 -15.03 22.56 13.44
CA SER A 320 -16.22 22.62 14.30
C SER A 320 -15.90 22.27 15.76
N ALA A 321 -15.12 21.22 16.01
CA ALA A 321 -14.71 20.80 17.35
C ALA A 321 -13.90 21.89 18.07
N VAL A 322 -12.88 22.43 17.39
CA VAL A 322 -12.05 23.53 17.93
C VAL A 322 -12.91 24.76 18.20
N TYR A 323 -13.78 25.16 17.28
CA TYR A 323 -14.69 26.29 17.49
C TYR A 323 -15.58 26.10 18.72
N ASN A 324 -16.19 24.92 18.89
CA ASN A 324 -17.07 24.62 20.01
C ASN A 324 -16.31 24.62 21.35
N TRP A 325 -15.11 24.04 21.38
CA TRP A 325 -14.26 24.03 22.56
C TRP A 325 -13.88 25.45 22.99
N VAL A 326 -13.35 26.27 22.07
CA VAL A 326 -13.00 27.67 22.35
C VAL A 326 -14.23 28.47 22.80
N MET A 327 -15.39 28.26 22.17
CA MET A 327 -16.64 28.93 22.57
C MET A 327 -17.09 28.61 23.99
N SER A 328 -16.74 27.44 24.52
CA SER A 328 -17.09 27.04 25.89
C SER A 328 -16.17 27.67 26.95
N GLY A 329 -14.92 27.99 26.59
CA GLY A 329 -13.89 28.47 27.52
C GLY A 329 -13.76 29.99 27.65
N ILE A 330 -14.54 30.78 26.89
CA ILE A 330 -14.37 32.25 26.79
C ILE A 330 -15.59 33.04 27.27
N ASN A 331 -15.39 34.30 27.62
CA ASN A 331 -16.46 35.17 28.14
C ASN A 331 -17.45 35.63 27.03
N SER A 332 -18.53 36.34 27.41
CA SER A 332 -19.57 36.80 26.47
C SER A 332 -19.07 37.72 25.36
N GLU A 333 -18.16 38.64 25.66
CA GLU A 333 -17.57 39.57 24.68
C GLU A 333 -16.72 38.81 23.66
N GLN A 334 -15.85 37.93 24.14
CA GLN A 334 -15.02 37.06 23.32
C GLN A 334 -15.87 36.13 22.44
N ARG A 335 -16.97 35.56 22.98
CA ARG A 335 -17.93 34.75 22.19
C ARG A 335 -18.55 35.54 21.04
N ASN A 336 -18.88 36.80 21.24
CA ASN A 336 -19.44 37.64 20.17
C ASN A 336 -18.40 37.93 19.08
N SER A 337 -17.16 38.24 19.47
CA SER A 337 -16.04 38.42 18.54
C SER A 337 -15.74 37.14 17.75
N LEU A 338 -15.71 35.98 18.40
CA LEU A 338 -15.46 34.69 17.75
C LEU A 338 -16.57 34.31 16.77
N ARG A 339 -17.85 34.52 17.11
CA ARG A 339 -18.98 34.33 16.18
C ARG A 339 -18.86 35.19 14.93
N LYS A 340 -18.45 36.45 15.08
CA LYS A 340 -18.25 37.36 13.94
C LYS A 340 -17.17 36.82 13.01
N ARG A 341 -16.00 36.46 13.55
CA ARG A 341 -14.88 35.87 12.78
C ARG A 341 -15.27 34.55 12.11
N GLN A 342 -16.02 33.69 12.80
CA GLN A 342 -16.49 32.43 12.20
C GLN A 342 -17.44 32.68 11.02
N ARG A 343 -18.35 33.65 11.11
CA ARG A 343 -19.24 34.03 9.99
C ARG A 343 -18.50 34.68 8.83
N GLU A 344 -17.42 35.40 9.10
CA GLU A 344 -16.54 35.95 8.05
C GLU A 344 -15.82 34.83 7.32
N TRP A 345 -15.24 33.88 8.06
CA TRP A 345 -14.57 32.73 7.48
C TRP A 345 -15.53 31.82 6.67
N LEU A 346 -16.75 31.56 7.17
CA LEU A 346 -17.75 30.79 6.42
C LEU A 346 -18.11 31.48 5.08
N ARG A 347 -18.25 32.82 5.08
CA ARG A 347 -18.47 33.57 3.84
C ARG A 347 -17.30 33.49 2.87
N TYR A 348 -16.06 33.46 3.36
CA TYR A 348 -14.87 33.27 2.54
C TYR A 348 -14.84 31.86 1.93
N ARG A 349 -15.03 30.82 2.74
CA ARG A 349 -15.15 29.42 2.27
C ARG A 349 -16.22 29.26 1.20
N ASP A 350 -17.39 29.86 1.40
CA ASP A 350 -18.52 29.73 0.48
C ASP A 350 -18.27 30.40 -0.89
N GLN A 351 -17.25 31.26 -1.02
CA GLN A 351 -16.82 31.80 -2.33
C GLN A 351 -16.26 30.72 -3.25
N CYS A 352 -15.72 29.61 -2.71
CA CYS A 352 -15.24 28.48 -3.50
C CYS A 352 -16.38 27.78 -4.26
N GLY A 353 -17.63 27.89 -3.81
CA GLY A 353 -18.75 27.19 -4.45
C GLY A 353 -18.52 25.68 -4.50
N ALA A 354 -18.43 25.11 -5.71
CA ALA A 354 -18.19 23.67 -5.93
C ALA A 354 -16.73 23.32 -6.28
N ASP A 355 -15.80 24.28 -6.13
CA ASP A 355 -14.38 24.03 -6.36
C ASP A 355 -13.77 23.30 -5.14
N THR A 356 -13.60 21.99 -5.26
CA THR A 356 -13.02 21.13 -4.21
C THR A 356 -11.58 21.52 -3.88
N ALA A 357 -10.76 21.91 -4.86
CA ALA A 357 -9.38 22.30 -4.62
C ALA A 357 -9.31 23.61 -3.81
N CYS A 358 -10.17 24.58 -4.13
CA CYS A 358 -10.34 25.80 -3.35
C CYS A 358 -10.78 25.49 -1.91
N LEU A 359 -11.77 24.61 -1.73
CA LEU A 359 -12.26 24.22 -0.40
C LEU A 359 -11.16 23.55 0.45
N VAL A 360 -10.40 22.62 -0.13
CA VAL A 360 -9.26 21.98 0.55
C VAL A 360 -8.27 23.05 1.00
N ALA A 361 -7.87 23.98 0.12
CA ALA A 361 -6.93 25.04 0.47
C ALA A 361 -7.45 25.97 1.60
N VAL A 362 -8.75 26.29 1.61
CA VAL A 362 -9.36 27.11 2.67
C VAL A 362 -9.37 26.37 4.01
N TYR A 363 -9.61 25.05 4.01
CA TYR A 363 -9.56 24.23 5.22
C TYR A 363 -8.13 23.99 5.72
N ASP A 364 -7.16 23.83 4.82
CA ASP A 364 -5.75 23.69 5.18
C ASP A 364 -5.23 24.96 5.88
N ASP A 365 -5.51 26.15 5.32
CA ASP A 365 -5.18 27.43 5.98
C ASP A 365 -5.87 27.54 7.35
N ARG A 366 -7.15 27.17 7.41
CA ARG A 366 -7.93 27.25 8.65
C ARG A 366 -7.39 26.33 9.75
N THR A 367 -7.08 25.08 9.41
CA THR A 367 -6.56 24.10 10.36
C THR A 367 -5.13 24.43 10.77
N HIS A 368 -4.31 25.02 9.88
CA HIS A 368 -2.99 25.52 10.23
C HIS A 368 -3.03 26.66 11.26
N GLN A 369 -4.04 27.53 11.21
CA GLN A 369 -4.27 28.56 12.24
C GLN A 369 -4.54 27.98 13.63
N PHE A 370 -4.93 26.70 13.71
CA PHE A 370 -5.26 26.01 14.95
C PHE A 370 -4.19 25.04 15.43
N LYS A 371 -3.05 24.94 14.75
CA LYS A 371 -2.04 23.89 14.99
C LYS A 371 -1.54 23.78 16.43
N ASP A 372 -1.58 24.87 17.19
CA ASP A 372 -1.12 24.92 18.59
C ASP A 372 -2.26 24.63 19.61
N ILE A 373 -3.48 24.38 19.14
CA ILE A 373 -4.63 24.05 19.99
C ILE A 373 -4.65 22.55 20.24
N GLU A 374 -4.68 22.18 21.52
CA GLU A 374 -4.86 20.81 21.98
C GLU A 374 -6.21 20.64 22.67
N LEU A 375 -7.08 19.80 22.09
CA LEU A 375 -8.32 19.39 22.75
C LEU A 375 -8.00 18.40 23.87
N PRO A 376 -8.66 18.51 25.05
CA PRO A 376 -8.51 17.51 26.11
C PRO A 376 -8.97 16.15 25.59
N ASN A 377 -8.40 15.05 26.10
CA ASN A 377 -8.77 13.68 25.71
C ASN A 377 -9.97 13.17 26.49
#